data_AF-A0A3B0Q4C0-F1
#
_entry.id   AF-A0A3B0Q4C0-F1
#
_cell.length_a   1.000
_cell.length_b   1.000
_cell.length_c   1.000
_cell.angle_alpha   90.00
_cell.angle_beta   90.00
_cell.angle_gamma   90.00
#
_symmetry.space_group_name_H-M   'P 1'
#
loop_
_entity.id
_entity.type
_entity.pdbx_description
1 polymer ?
#
loop_
_entity_poly.entity_id
_entity_poly.type
_entity_poly.pdbx_seq_one_letter_code
_entity_poly.pdbx_strand_id
1 'polypeptide(L)'
;MVARKYGVNKFVKLKHNISAQAAHIFANEAVKLLNKEKIDYLVFGSETGDISIFLKIAYILKQRKTEYDQLVKKYLKTGGNSFPRASNLALNELTNEDISTPNDILGIEYVKSIVNNNFNIRPICFQRTVGFHSNETVNNFASATKIRQMIKNGEDISSYSPMKISKLKDISSTYKKFQRFVKKTPAEKLKKYKMMDEGMENLFKKQIDKPTYEEFIEACISKRYTRNRIKRAYLSLLLKERK
;
A
#
# COMPACT_ATOMS: atom_id res chain seq x y z
N MET A 1 7.29 -10.06 -21.48
CA MET A 1 6.81 -9.20 -20.36
C MET A 1 6.17 -7.96 -20.94
N VAL A 2 4.88 -7.71 -20.69
CA VAL A 2 4.08 -6.66 -21.36
C VAL A 2 4.75 -5.28 -21.26
N ALA A 3 5.22 -4.89 -20.07
CA ALA A 3 5.87 -3.60 -19.85
C ALA A 3 7.04 -3.29 -20.80
N ARG A 4 7.84 -4.28 -21.23
CA ARG A 4 8.93 -4.05 -22.20
C ARG A 4 8.41 -3.62 -23.57
N LYS A 5 7.26 -4.13 -24.00
CA LYS A 5 6.62 -3.74 -25.27
C LYS A 5 6.11 -2.30 -25.24
N TYR A 6 5.94 -1.73 -24.05
CA TYR A 6 5.44 -0.38 -23.81
C TYR A 6 6.52 0.53 -23.22
N GLY A 7 7.78 0.32 -23.62
CA GLY A 7 8.87 1.27 -23.35
C GLY A 7 9.66 1.05 -22.05
N VAL A 8 9.41 0.00 -21.26
CA VAL A 8 10.22 -0.26 -20.05
C VAL A 8 11.53 -0.97 -20.40
N ASN A 9 12.67 -0.31 -20.21
CA ASN A 9 14.00 -0.86 -20.49
C ASN A 9 14.56 -1.70 -19.33
N LYS A 10 14.34 -1.30 -18.08
CA LYS A 10 14.92 -1.94 -16.89
C LYS A 10 13.87 -2.21 -15.81
N PHE A 11 14.04 -3.34 -15.12
CA PHE A 11 13.20 -3.75 -14.00
C PHE A 11 14.08 -3.86 -12.77
N VAL A 12 13.76 -3.07 -11.75
CA VAL A 12 14.49 -3.09 -10.48
C VAL A 12 13.61 -3.79 -9.45
N LYS A 13 14.10 -4.91 -8.94
CA LYS A 13 13.29 -5.79 -8.08
C LYS A 13 13.19 -5.20 -6.67
N LEU A 14 11.98 -4.80 -6.28
CA LEU A 14 11.68 -4.50 -4.88
C LEU A 14 11.42 -5.80 -4.11
N LYS A 15 12.00 -5.93 -2.90
CA LYS A 15 11.78 -7.12 -2.07
C LYS A 15 10.30 -7.20 -1.66
N HIS A 16 9.75 -8.41 -1.66
CA HIS A 16 8.32 -8.63 -1.37
C HIS A 16 7.92 -8.09 0.01
N ASN A 17 8.80 -8.26 1.00
CA ASN A 17 8.64 -7.80 2.38
C ASN A 17 8.67 -6.27 2.53
N ILE A 18 9.05 -5.54 1.46
CA ILE A 18 8.94 -4.09 1.32
C ILE A 18 7.69 -3.74 0.52
N SER A 19 7.42 -4.46 -0.59
CA SER A 19 6.23 -4.23 -1.42
C SER A 19 4.91 -4.36 -0.66
N ALA A 20 4.91 -5.18 0.39
CA ALA A 20 3.77 -5.40 1.25
C ALA A 20 3.79 -4.51 2.51
N GLN A 21 4.51 -3.39 2.55
CA GLN A 21 4.54 -2.50 3.72
C GLN A 21 3.57 -1.32 3.60
N ALA A 22 3.50 -0.50 4.65
CA ALA A 22 2.83 0.78 4.58
C ALA A 22 3.53 1.74 3.59
N ALA A 23 2.78 2.73 3.07
CA ALA A 23 3.24 3.62 2.00
C ALA A 23 4.60 4.28 2.30
N HIS A 24 4.82 4.78 3.52
CA HIS A 24 6.08 5.41 3.92
C HIS A 24 7.30 4.47 3.80
N ILE A 25 7.18 3.21 4.22
CA ILE A 25 8.27 2.22 4.10
C ILE A 25 8.47 1.84 2.63
N PHE A 26 7.38 1.56 1.93
CA PHE A 26 7.41 1.19 0.51
C PHE A 26 8.11 2.26 -0.32
N ALA A 27 7.65 3.51 -0.19
CA ALA A 27 8.15 4.65 -0.95
C ALA A 27 9.63 4.90 -0.63
N ASN A 28 10.00 4.90 0.65
CA ASN A 28 11.38 5.17 1.04
C ASN A 28 12.37 4.16 0.46
N GLU A 29 12.04 2.87 0.53
CA GLU A 29 12.90 1.83 -0.01
C GLU A 29 12.89 1.77 -1.54
N ALA A 30 11.75 2.04 -2.18
CA ALA A 30 11.66 2.15 -3.64
C ALA A 30 12.50 3.32 -4.16
N VAL A 31 12.40 4.50 -3.55
CA VAL A 31 13.16 5.70 -3.95
C VAL A 31 14.65 5.50 -3.71
N LYS A 32 15.08 4.92 -2.58
CA LYS A 32 16.49 4.55 -2.34
C LYS A 32 17.03 3.63 -3.41
N LEU A 33 16.23 2.64 -3.83
CA LEU A 33 16.61 1.70 -4.86
C LEU A 33 16.76 2.38 -6.22
N LEU A 34 15.82 3.27 -6.57
CA LEU A 34 15.90 4.07 -7.80
C LEU A 34 17.04 5.09 -7.78
N ASN A 35 17.36 5.67 -6.62
CA ASN A 35 18.52 6.55 -6.47
C ASN A 35 19.83 5.81 -6.77
N LYS A 36 19.97 4.55 -6.35
CA LYS A 36 21.13 3.71 -6.71
C LYS A 36 21.25 3.46 -8.21
N GLU A 37 20.10 3.48 -8.90
CA GLU A 37 20.00 3.39 -10.36
C GLU A 37 20.22 4.74 -11.05
N LYS A 38 20.51 5.80 -10.29
CA LYS A 38 20.84 7.15 -10.77
C LYS A 38 19.78 7.72 -11.73
N ILE A 39 18.51 7.55 -11.38
CA ILE A 39 17.42 8.18 -12.14
C ILE A 39 17.46 9.71 -11.94
N ASP A 40 17.17 10.46 -13.00
CA ASP A 40 17.02 11.91 -12.91
C ASP A 40 15.60 12.32 -12.49
N TYR A 41 14.59 11.56 -12.96
CA TYR A 41 13.18 11.88 -12.76
C TYR A 41 12.40 10.72 -12.14
N LEU A 42 11.56 11.02 -11.16
CA LEU A 42 10.56 10.09 -10.63
C LEU A 42 9.16 10.55 -11.02
N VAL A 43 8.51 9.81 -11.90
CA VAL A 43 7.17 10.13 -12.41
C VAL A 43 6.11 9.25 -11.74
N PHE A 44 5.02 9.85 -11.26
CA PHE A 44 3.89 9.12 -10.68
C PHE A 44 2.55 9.82 -10.94
N GLY A 45 1.44 9.07 -10.94
CA GLY A 45 0.10 9.65 -11.05
C GLY A 45 -0.46 9.96 -9.67
N SER A 46 -1.21 11.06 -9.54
CA SER A 46 -1.85 11.47 -8.28
C SER A 46 -3.24 12.08 -8.54
N GLU A 47 -4.10 12.11 -7.52
CA GLU A 47 -5.43 12.75 -7.64
C GLU A 47 -5.30 14.28 -7.69
N THR A 48 -4.38 14.84 -6.90
CA THR A 48 -4.10 16.30 -6.86
C THR A 48 -3.44 16.80 -8.15
N GLY A 49 -2.55 16.02 -8.76
CA GLY A 49 -1.85 16.39 -9.99
C GLY A 49 -0.85 17.55 -9.91
N ASP A 50 -0.61 18.13 -8.72
CA ASP A 50 0.30 19.25 -8.52
C ASP A 50 1.50 18.86 -7.64
N ILE A 51 2.69 18.89 -8.24
CA ILE A 51 3.94 18.52 -7.56
C ILE A 51 4.39 19.57 -6.54
N SER A 52 4.00 20.83 -6.73
CA SER A 52 4.38 21.93 -5.85
C SER A 52 3.81 21.76 -4.45
N ILE A 53 2.56 21.27 -4.35
CA ILE A 53 1.91 20.91 -3.09
C ILE A 53 2.70 19.82 -2.37
N PHE A 54 3.10 18.76 -3.08
CA PHE A 54 3.85 17.66 -2.47
C PHE A 54 5.24 18.08 -1.99
N LEU A 55 5.93 18.95 -2.74
CA LEU A 55 7.20 19.53 -2.34
C LEU A 55 7.04 20.43 -1.10
N LYS A 56 6.05 21.34 -1.10
CA LYS A 56 5.71 22.20 0.04
C LYS A 56 5.51 21.35 1.29
N ILE A 57 4.67 20.33 1.21
CA ILE A 57 4.41 19.40 2.32
C ILE A 57 5.71 18.74 2.79
N ALA A 58 6.50 18.15 1.88
CA ALA A 58 7.71 17.44 2.25
C ALA A 58 8.75 18.33 2.94
N TYR A 59 8.92 19.58 2.48
CA TYR A 59 9.82 20.54 3.11
C TYR A 59 9.31 21.01 4.48
N ILE A 60 8.02 21.31 4.63
CA ILE A 60 7.43 21.67 5.92
C ILE A 60 7.65 20.53 6.93
N LEU A 61 7.36 19.29 6.53
CA LEU A 61 7.54 18.12 7.42
C LEU A 61 9.01 17.86 7.78
N LYS A 62 9.94 18.15 6.87
CA LYS A 62 11.38 18.04 7.15
C LYS A 62 11.84 19.11 8.14
N GLN A 63 11.40 20.36 7.96
CA GLN A 63 11.78 21.49 8.81
C GLN A 63 11.11 21.43 10.20
N ARG A 64 9.82 21.08 10.26
CA ARG A 64 9.00 21.04 11.48
C ARG A 64 8.81 19.62 12.01
N LYS A 65 9.81 18.76 11.84
CA LYS A 65 9.69 17.32 12.17
C LYS A 65 9.30 17.07 13.62
N THR A 66 9.92 17.77 14.57
CA THR A 66 9.65 17.60 16.00
C THR A 66 8.19 17.92 16.33
N GLU A 67 7.68 19.01 15.77
CA GLU A 67 6.30 19.44 15.94
C GLU A 67 5.31 18.46 15.31
N TYR A 68 5.60 17.99 14.08
CA TYR A 68 4.80 16.96 13.43
C TYR A 68 4.72 15.69 14.28
N ASP A 69 5.86 15.19 14.79
CA ASP A 69 5.88 13.98 15.61
C ASP A 69 5.10 14.17 16.93
N GLN A 70 5.10 15.38 17.50
CA GLN A 70 4.30 15.74 18.67
C GLN A 70 2.79 15.75 18.35
N LEU A 71 2.39 16.34 17.22
CA LEU A 71 1.01 16.34 16.74
C LEU A 71 0.51 14.93 16.44
N VAL A 72 1.31 14.08 15.79
CA VAL A 72 0.96 12.67 15.58
C VAL A 72 0.73 11.97 16.92
N LYS A 73 1.61 12.16 17.91
CA LYS A 73 1.43 11.60 19.26
C LYS A 73 0.17 12.12 19.95
N LYS A 74 -0.13 13.42 19.82
CA LYS A 74 -1.37 14.05 20.32
C LYS A 74 -2.59 13.36 19.70
N TYR A 75 -2.65 13.27 18.37
CA TYR A 75 -3.80 12.67 17.67
C TYR A 75 -3.93 11.16 17.85
N LEU A 76 -2.85 10.44 18.11
CA LEU A 76 -2.90 9.03 18.50
C LEU A 76 -3.56 8.84 19.88
N LYS A 77 -3.30 9.75 20.82
CA LYS A 77 -3.90 9.72 22.17
C LYS A 77 -5.35 10.17 22.16
N THR A 78 -5.69 11.16 21.32
CA THR A 78 -7.04 11.70 21.22
C THR A 78 -7.94 10.80 20.38
N GLY A 79 -9.00 10.22 20.96
CA GLY A 79 -10.09 9.58 20.21
C GLY A 79 -9.79 8.20 19.61
N GLY A 80 -8.66 7.56 19.94
CA GLY A 80 -8.33 6.22 19.46
C GLY A 80 -8.08 6.15 17.94
N ASN A 81 -7.56 7.23 17.36
CA ASN A 81 -7.24 7.27 15.94
C ASN A 81 -6.21 6.20 15.56
N SER A 82 -6.39 5.61 14.37
CA SER A 82 -5.34 4.81 13.76
C SER A 82 -4.15 5.69 13.39
N PHE A 83 -2.94 5.10 13.31
CA PHE A 83 -1.74 5.83 12.90
C PHE A 83 -1.92 6.63 11.60
N PRO A 84 -2.47 6.07 10.49
CA PRO A 84 -2.72 6.84 9.28
C PRO A 84 -3.63 8.06 9.50
N ARG A 85 -4.69 7.92 10.31
CA ARG A 85 -5.60 9.03 10.59
C ARG A 85 -4.92 10.11 11.44
N ALA A 86 -4.16 9.71 12.46
CA ALA A 86 -3.40 10.66 13.27
C ALA A 86 -2.32 11.40 12.47
N SER A 87 -1.65 10.71 11.53
CA SER A 87 -0.70 11.32 10.60
C SER A 87 -1.35 12.35 9.68
N ASN A 88 -2.52 12.05 9.11
CA ASN A 88 -3.24 13.01 8.26
C ASN A 88 -3.74 14.23 9.05
N LEU A 89 -4.22 14.06 10.27
CA LEU A 89 -4.64 15.18 11.12
C LEU A 89 -3.46 16.10 11.46
N ALA A 90 -2.31 15.51 11.84
CA ALA A 90 -1.08 16.27 12.09
C ALA A 90 -0.57 16.98 10.83
N LEU A 91 -0.66 16.34 9.68
CA LEU A 91 -0.29 16.92 8.39
C LEU A 91 -1.15 18.14 8.07
N ASN A 92 -2.47 17.99 8.19
CA ASN A 92 -3.42 19.05 7.90
C ASN A 92 -3.22 20.25 8.84
N GLU A 93 -3.06 20.02 10.15
CA GLU A 93 -2.80 21.10 11.12
C GLU A 93 -1.50 21.88 10.82
N LEU A 94 -0.47 21.23 10.25
CA LEU A 94 0.78 21.90 9.92
C LEU A 94 0.80 22.60 8.57
N THR A 95 0.04 22.10 7.60
CA THR A 95 0.19 22.48 6.18
C THR A 95 -1.05 23.15 5.60
N ASN A 96 -2.21 23.00 6.27
CA ASN A 96 -3.55 23.28 5.77
C ASN A 96 -3.91 22.52 4.48
N GLU A 97 -3.17 21.44 4.16
CA GLU A 97 -3.47 20.56 3.02
C GLU A 97 -4.25 19.34 3.52
N ASP A 98 -5.30 18.93 2.79
CA ASP A 98 -6.00 17.66 3.05
C ASP A 98 -5.59 16.64 2.00
N ILE A 99 -4.76 15.67 2.42
CA ILE A 99 -4.29 14.60 1.56
C ILE A 99 -4.80 13.27 2.10
N SER A 100 -5.88 12.79 1.48
CA SER A 100 -6.60 11.61 1.91
C SER A 100 -6.67 10.51 0.85
N THR A 101 -6.34 10.84 -0.40
CA THR A 101 -6.44 9.90 -1.53
C THR A 101 -5.21 8.97 -1.59
N PRO A 102 -5.37 7.71 -2.03
CA PRO A 102 -4.28 6.74 -1.95
C PRO A 102 -3.06 7.08 -2.82
N ASN A 103 -3.22 7.69 -4.00
CA ASN A 103 -2.06 8.01 -4.84
C ASN A 103 -1.41 9.33 -4.40
N ASP A 104 -2.15 10.29 -3.86
CA ASP A 104 -1.54 11.48 -3.23
C ASP A 104 -0.74 11.09 -2.00
N ILE A 105 -1.27 10.21 -1.13
CA ILE A 105 -0.52 9.67 0.03
C ILE A 105 0.79 9.02 -0.43
N LEU A 106 0.74 8.18 -1.46
CA LEU A 106 1.94 7.51 -1.98
C LEU A 106 2.92 8.51 -2.62
N GLY A 107 2.41 9.48 -3.37
CA GLY A 107 3.16 10.57 -3.98
C GLY A 107 3.94 11.39 -2.95
N ILE A 108 3.28 11.79 -1.87
CA ILE A 108 3.92 12.50 -0.76
C ILE A 108 5.02 11.66 -0.13
N GLU A 109 4.80 10.36 0.09
CA GLU A 109 5.85 9.50 0.66
C GLU A 109 7.06 9.36 -0.27
N TYR A 110 6.88 9.39 -1.59
CA TYR A 110 8.00 9.45 -2.53
C TYR A 110 8.77 10.77 -2.38
N VAL A 111 8.08 11.90 -2.43
CA VAL A 111 8.70 13.23 -2.35
C VAL A 111 9.38 13.44 -0.99
N LYS A 112 8.76 13.01 0.11
CA LYS A 112 9.38 12.99 1.44
C LYS A 112 10.67 12.18 1.45
N SER A 113 10.70 11.00 0.81
CA SER A 113 11.93 10.21 0.74
C SER A 113 13.04 10.95 -0.01
N ILE A 114 12.72 11.55 -1.16
CA ILE A 114 13.67 12.36 -1.94
C ILE A 114 14.22 13.51 -1.08
N VAL A 115 13.33 14.31 -0.48
CA VAL A 115 13.68 15.51 0.29
C VAL A 115 14.44 15.16 1.57
N ASN A 116 14.05 14.13 2.31
CA ASN A 116 14.71 13.75 3.57
C ASN A 116 16.11 13.18 3.35
N ASN A 117 16.34 12.46 2.25
CA ASN A 117 17.63 11.87 1.95
C ASN A 117 18.52 12.78 1.07
N ASN A 118 18.04 13.97 0.68
CA ASN A 118 18.72 14.88 -0.24
C ASN A 118 19.12 14.21 -1.56
N PHE A 119 18.25 13.36 -2.12
CA PHE A 119 18.52 12.72 -3.40
C PHE A 119 18.39 13.71 -4.56
N ASN A 120 19.29 13.62 -5.54
CA ASN A 120 19.22 14.39 -6.78
C ASN A 120 18.23 13.75 -7.77
N ILE A 121 16.96 13.65 -7.36
CA ILE A 121 15.87 13.09 -8.15
C ILE A 121 14.78 14.16 -8.24
N ARG A 122 14.35 14.50 -9.45
CA ARG A 122 13.25 15.43 -9.68
C ARG A 122 11.91 14.69 -9.73
N PRO A 123 11.02 14.87 -8.75
CA PRO A 123 9.69 14.27 -8.82
C PRO A 123 8.81 15.04 -9.82
N ILE A 124 7.96 14.33 -10.54
CA ILE A 124 6.93 14.85 -11.43
C ILE A 124 5.65 14.07 -11.15
N CYS A 125 4.53 14.76 -10.99
CA CYS A 125 3.22 14.10 -10.92
C CYS A 125 2.29 14.55 -12.05
N PHE A 126 1.34 13.68 -12.37
CA PHE A 126 0.28 13.94 -13.33
C PHE A 126 -1.07 13.63 -12.69
N GLN A 127 -2.07 14.46 -13.00
CA GLN A 127 -3.43 14.20 -12.55
C GLN A 127 -3.98 12.92 -13.18
N ARG A 128 -4.58 12.06 -12.36
CA ARG A 128 -5.22 10.83 -12.83
C ARG A 128 -6.57 11.15 -13.48
N THR A 129 -6.83 10.55 -14.64
CA THR A 129 -8.13 10.63 -15.34
C THR A 129 -9.20 9.72 -14.74
N VAL A 130 -8.79 8.67 -14.00
CA VAL A 130 -9.69 7.73 -13.32
C VAL A 130 -9.25 7.55 -11.87
N GLY A 131 -10.20 7.76 -10.96
CA GLY A 131 -10.01 7.66 -9.51
C GLY A 131 -9.55 6.28 -9.07
N PHE A 132 -8.83 6.24 -7.94
CA PHE A 132 -8.39 4.99 -7.34
C PHE A 132 -9.59 4.09 -6.98
N HIS A 133 -9.54 2.82 -7.40
CA HIS A 133 -10.62 1.84 -7.20
C HIS A 133 -11.98 2.20 -7.82
N SER A 134 -12.06 3.09 -8.83
CA SER A 134 -13.34 3.29 -9.53
C SER A 134 -13.84 1.96 -10.11
N ASN A 135 -15.14 1.71 -9.92
CA ASN A 135 -15.86 0.65 -10.61
C ASN A 135 -16.37 1.11 -11.99
N GLU A 136 -16.27 2.41 -12.24
CA GLU A 136 -16.62 3.08 -13.48
C GLU A 136 -15.44 3.14 -14.43
N THR A 137 -15.76 3.06 -15.72
CA THR A 137 -14.83 3.22 -16.83
C THR A 137 -15.06 4.59 -17.45
N VAL A 138 -13.98 5.36 -17.64
CA VAL A 138 -14.06 6.65 -18.31
C VAL A 138 -13.30 6.51 -19.63
N ASN A 139 -14.02 6.57 -20.75
CA ASN A 139 -13.47 6.29 -22.07
C ASN A 139 -12.73 4.93 -22.08
N ASN A 140 -11.47 4.92 -22.51
CA ASN A 140 -10.60 3.74 -22.55
C ASN A 140 -9.79 3.53 -21.26
N PHE A 141 -10.20 4.13 -20.14
CA PHE A 141 -9.52 4.02 -18.86
C PHE A 141 -10.37 3.27 -17.83
N ALA A 142 -9.76 2.24 -17.22
CA ALA A 142 -10.35 1.48 -16.12
C ALA A 142 -9.33 1.31 -14.99
N SER A 143 -9.80 1.28 -13.75
CA SER A 143 -8.93 0.98 -12.61
C SER A 143 -8.42 -0.47 -12.68
N ALA A 144 -7.22 -0.73 -12.13
CA ALA A 144 -6.70 -2.10 -12.05
C ALA A 144 -7.63 -3.04 -11.25
N THR A 145 -8.45 -2.50 -10.33
CA THR A 145 -9.46 -3.27 -9.62
C THR A 145 -10.59 -3.68 -10.56
N LYS A 146 -11.12 -2.74 -11.36
CA LYS A 146 -12.15 -3.02 -12.36
C LYS A 146 -11.67 -4.05 -13.38
N ILE A 147 -10.46 -3.89 -13.93
CA ILE A 147 -9.88 -4.87 -14.87
C ILE A 147 -9.81 -6.28 -14.24
N ARG A 148 -9.42 -6.40 -12.97
CA ARG A 148 -9.40 -7.72 -12.29
C ARG A 148 -10.79 -8.30 -12.09
N GLN A 149 -11.80 -7.46 -11.84
CA GLN A 149 -13.19 -7.89 -11.74
C GLN A 149 -13.72 -8.38 -13.08
N MET A 150 -13.49 -7.62 -14.15
CA MET A 150 -13.83 -7.99 -15.52
C MET A 150 -13.24 -9.37 -15.89
N ILE A 151 -11.95 -9.59 -15.63
CA ILE A 151 -11.31 -10.90 -15.87
C ILE A 151 -11.98 -12.02 -15.07
N LYS A 152 -12.36 -11.78 -13.80
CA LYS A 152 -13.05 -12.79 -12.98
C LYS A 152 -14.43 -13.13 -13.52
N ASN A 153 -15.11 -12.16 -14.12
CA ASN A 153 -16.43 -12.31 -14.71
C ASN A 153 -16.39 -12.83 -16.16
N GLY A 154 -15.20 -13.02 -16.74
CA GLY A 154 -15.04 -13.42 -18.15
C GLY A 154 -15.35 -12.29 -19.14
N GLU A 155 -15.34 -11.04 -18.69
CA GLU A 155 -15.57 -9.86 -19.53
C GLU A 155 -14.31 -9.51 -20.34
N ASP A 156 -14.49 -8.93 -21.54
CA ASP A 156 -13.38 -8.46 -22.37
C ASP A 156 -12.70 -7.21 -21.77
N ILE A 157 -11.38 -7.22 -21.73
CA ILE A 157 -10.55 -6.13 -21.19
C ILE A 157 -9.74 -5.41 -22.27
N SER A 158 -9.89 -5.79 -23.54
CA SER A 158 -9.04 -5.33 -24.64
C SER A 158 -9.04 -3.80 -24.81
N SER A 159 -10.17 -3.15 -24.52
CA SER A 159 -10.31 -1.68 -24.54
C SER A 159 -9.50 -0.96 -23.46
N TYR A 160 -9.12 -1.65 -22.38
CA TYR A 160 -8.49 -1.05 -21.20
C TYR A 160 -7.06 -1.56 -20.94
N SER A 161 -6.70 -2.70 -21.53
CA SER A 161 -5.42 -3.33 -21.28
C SER A 161 -4.91 -4.09 -22.50
N PRO A 162 -3.63 -3.94 -22.86
CA PRO A 162 -3.01 -4.78 -23.88
C PRO A 162 -2.65 -6.19 -23.36
N MET A 163 -2.94 -6.48 -22.10
CA MET A 163 -2.62 -7.77 -21.49
C MET A 163 -3.62 -8.84 -21.91
N LYS A 164 -3.12 -9.99 -22.39
CA LYS A 164 -3.92 -11.21 -22.56
C LYS A 164 -3.84 -12.01 -21.26
N ILE A 165 -4.81 -11.83 -20.37
CA ILE A 165 -4.89 -12.56 -19.09
C ILE A 165 -6.09 -13.50 -19.15
N SER A 166 -5.85 -14.81 -19.27
CA SER A 166 -6.92 -15.81 -19.32
C SER A 166 -7.42 -16.23 -17.93
N LYS A 167 -6.57 -16.16 -16.89
CA LYS A 167 -6.96 -16.52 -15.53
C LYS A 167 -6.11 -15.81 -14.49
N LEU A 168 -6.75 -15.20 -13.50
CA LEU A 168 -6.08 -14.66 -12.33
C LEU A 168 -5.82 -15.76 -11.31
N LYS A 169 -4.63 -15.77 -10.70
CA LYS A 169 -4.38 -16.59 -9.52
C LYS A 169 -5.18 -15.99 -8.36
N ASP A 170 -6.11 -16.76 -7.80
CA ASP A 170 -6.87 -16.35 -6.63
C ASP A 170 -6.18 -16.83 -5.35
N ILE A 171 -5.80 -15.88 -4.50
CA ILE A 171 -5.20 -16.16 -3.19
C ILE A 171 -6.14 -16.95 -2.27
N SER A 172 -7.47 -16.83 -2.48
CA SER A 172 -8.47 -17.57 -1.70
C SER A 172 -8.28 -19.08 -1.80
N SER A 173 -7.76 -19.57 -2.94
CA SER A 173 -7.46 -20.99 -3.15
C SER A 173 -6.42 -21.54 -2.17
N THR A 174 -5.58 -20.68 -1.57
CA THR A 174 -4.59 -21.08 -0.57
C THR A 174 -5.16 -21.19 0.85
N TYR A 175 -6.41 -20.79 1.06
CA TYR A 175 -7.01 -20.67 2.39
C TYR A 175 -7.10 -21.98 3.15
N LYS A 176 -7.51 -23.09 2.51
CA LYS A 176 -7.54 -24.42 3.17
C LYS A 176 -6.16 -24.87 3.68
N LYS A 177 -5.08 -24.50 2.98
CA LYS A 177 -3.70 -24.78 3.41
C LYS A 177 -3.30 -23.86 4.56
N PHE A 178 -3.66 -22.58 4.47
CA PHE A 178 -3.44 -21.59 5.50
C PHE A 178 -4.12 -21.96 6.83
N GLN A 179 -5.39 -22.41 6.79
CA GLN A 179 -6.13 -22.85 7.98
C GLN A 179 -5.41 -23.97 8.71
N ARG A 180 -4.99 -25.02 7.98
CA ARG A 180 -4.22 -26.14 8.56
C ARG A 180 -2.93 -25.66 9.21
N PHE A 181 -2.23 -24.72 8.58
CA PHE A 181 -0.98 -24.17 9.12
C PHE A 181 -1.22 -23.38 10.42
N VAL A 182 -2.19 -22.47 10.44
CA VAL A 182 -2.50 -21.65 11.62
C VAL A 182 -3.01 -22.51 12.79
N LYS A 183 -3.87 -23.51 12.52
CA LYS A 183 -4.36 -24.45 13.55
C LYS A 183 -3.23 -25.25 14.21
N LYS A 184 -2.31 -25.78 13.40
CA LYS A 184 -1.20 -26.62 13.89
C LYS A 184 -0.07 -25.83 14.55
N THR A 185 0.01 -24.51 14.33
CA THR A 185 1.13 -23.70 14.83
C THR A 185 0.73 -23.00 16.14
N PRO A 186 1.45 -23.17 17.25
CA PRO A 186 1.23 -22.41 18.48
C PRO A 186 1.28 -20.89 18.26
N ALA A 187 0.52 -20.12 19.06
CA ALA A 187 0.40 -18.67 18.88
C ALA A 187 1.78 -17.97 19.03
N GLU A 188 2.60 -18.46 19.95
CA GLU A 188 3.96 -18.00 20.24
C GLU A 188 4.87 -18.17 19.01
N LYS A 189 4.67 -19.25 18.23
CA LYS A 189 5.41 -19.48 16.99
C LYS A 189 4.89 -18.60 15.84
N LEU A 190 3.58 -18.31 15.81
CA LEU A 190 2.98 -17.38 14.85
C LEU A 190 3.43 -15.93 15.10
N LYS A 191 3.57 -15.53 16.36
CA LYS A 191 4.07 -14.20 16.77
C LYS A 191 5.47 -13.88 16.23
N LYS A 192 6.27 -14.89 15.84
CA LYS A 192 7.61 -14.71 15.26
C LYS A 192 7.61 -14.35 13.76
N TYR A 193 6.45 -14.33 13.11
CA TYR A 193 6.35 -13.91 11.71
C TYR A 193 6.12 -12.40 11.59
N LYS A 194 6.53 -11.80 10.46
CA LYS A 194 6.27 -10.38 10.21
C LYS A 194 4.78 -10.10 10.20
N MET A 195 4.40 -8.89 10.64
CA MET A 195 3.00 -8.42 10.75
C MET A 195 2.16 -9.13 11.83
N MET A 196 2.70 -10.16 12.51
CA MET A 196 2.08 -10.82 13.65
C MET A 196 2.47 -10.09 14.94
N ASP A 197 1.94 -8.87 15.06
CA ASP A 197 2.17 -7.96 16.17
C ASP A 197 0.86 -7.66 16.90
N GLU A 198 0.95 -7.16 18.13
CA GLU A 198 -0.20 -6.65 18.90
C GLU A 198 -1.33 -7.68 19.13
N GLY A 199 -1.04 -8.98 19.11
CA GLY A 199 -2.02 -10.05 19.33
C GLY A 199 -2.76 -10.52 18.08
N MET A 200 -2.30 -10.15 16.88
CA MET A 200 -2.85 -10.63 15.61
C MET A 200 -2.81 -12.17 15.49
N GLU A 201 -1.84 -12.83 16.11
CA GLU A 201 -1.73 -14.29 16.19
C GLU A 201 -2.92 -14.93 16.90
N ASN A 202 -3.39 -14.31 17.98
CA ASN A 202 -4.53 -14.79 18.75
C ASN A 202 -5.83 -14.56 17.98
N LEU A 203 -5.94 -13.40 17.33
CA LEU A 203 -7.07 -13.08 16.47
C LEU A 203 -7.18 -14.06 15.30
N PHE A 204 -6.06 -14.37 14.63
CA PHE A 204 -6.04 -15.32 13.53
C PHE A 204 -6.47 -16.70 14.02
N LYS A 205 -5.92 -17.18 15.14
CA LYS A 205 -6.36 -18.45 15.73
C LYS A 205 -7.85 -18.47 16.06
N LYS A 206 -8.37 -17.39 16.66
CA LYS A 206 -9.79 -17.28 17.03
C LYS A 206 -10.72 -17.36 15.82
N GLN A 207 -10.32 -16.77 14.69
CA GLN A 207 -11.18 -16.65 13.51
C GLN A 207 -10.89 -17.68 12.41
N ILE A 208 -9.86 -18.51 12.54
CA ILE A 208 -9.38 -19.38 11.45
C ILE A 208 -10.40 -20.41 10.97
N ASP A 209 -11.40 -20.73 11.79
CA ASP A 209 -12.45 -21.71 11.48
C ASP A 209 -13.54 -21.18 10.54
N LYS A 210 -13.49 -19.91 10.15
CA LYS A 210 -14.39 -19.39 9.12
C LYS A 210 -14.27 -20.21 7.82
N PRO A 211 -15.37 -20.50 7.13
CA PRO A 211 -15.39 -21.45 6.01
C PRO A 211 -14.69 -20.89 4.78
N THR A 212 -14.71 -19.57 4.57
CA THR A 212 -14.16 -18.93 3.37
C THR A 212 -13.08 -17.90 3.71
N TYR A 213 -12.23 -17.63 2.71
CA TYR A 213 -11.18 -16.63 2.82
C TYR A 213 -11.76 -15.24 3.15
N GLU A 214 -12.81 -14.81 2.47
CA GLU A 214 -13.37 -13.47 2.70
C GLU A 214 -14.07 -13.38 4.06
N GLU A 215 -14.80 -14.41 4.51
CA GLU A 215 -15.37 -14.42 5.86
C GLU A 215 -14.31 -14.36 6.97
N PHE A 216 -13.18 -15.04 6.76
CA PHE A 216 -12.04 -14.94 7.66
C PHE A 216 -11.45 -13.53 7.71
N ILE A 217 -11.21 -12.93 6.54
CA ILE A 217 -10.69 -11.56 6.48
C ILE A 217 -11.65 -10.61 7.19
N GLU A 218 -12.96 -10.73 6.93
CA GLU A 218 -13.98 -9.88 7.55
C GLU A 218 -13.99 -10.00 9.07
N ALA A 219 -13.97 -11.24 9.59
CA ALA A 219 -14.00 -11.51 11.02
C ALA A 219 -12.73 -11.03 11.76
N CYS A 220 -11.64 -10.76 11.05
CA CYS A 220 -10.42 -10.19 11.61
C CYS A 220 -10.39 -8.65 11.60
N ILE A 221 -11.30 -7.97 10.89
CA ILE A 221 -11.32 -6.51 10.82
C ILE A 221 -11.72 -5.93 12.18
N SER A 222 -11.00 -4.90 12.60
CA SER A 222 -11.28 -4.16 13.83
C SER A 222 -10.80 -2.72 13.73
N LYS A 223 -11.09 -1.88 14.74
CA LYS A 223 -10.53 -0.51 14.83
C LYS A 223 -8.99 -0.49 14.74
N ARG A 224 -8.33 -1.54 15.22
CA ARG A 224 -6.86 -1.68 15.21
C ARG A 224 -6.32 -2.26 13.89
N TYR A 225 -7.08 -3.16 13.25
CA TYR A 225 -6.63 -3.91 12.09
C TYR A 225 -7.50 -3.65 10.87
N THR A 226 -6.94 -2.93 9.90
CA THR A 226 -7.58 -2.72 8.61
C THR A 226 -7.55 -4.00 7.77
N ARG A 227 -8.50 -4.12 6.82
CA ARG A 227 -8.55 -5.22 5.83
C ARG A 227 -7.18 -5.46 5.18
N ASN A 228 -6.50 -4.39 4.77
CA ASN A 228 -5.20 -4.48 4.12
C ASN A 228 -4.10 -4.99 5.06
N ARG A 229 -4.11 -4.61 6.35
CA ARG A 229 -3.14 -5.13 7.33
C ARG A 229 -3.32 -6.65 7.53
N ILE A 230 -4.56 -7.11 7.59
CA ILE A 230 -4.89 -8.55 7.71
C ILE A 230 -4.43 -9.31 6.45
N LYS A 231 -4.76 -8.81 5.25
CA LYS A 231 -4.32 -9.44 3.98
C LYS A 231 -2.79 -9.52 3.87
N ARG A 232 -2.06 -8.52 4.37
CA ARG A 232 -0.59 -8.54 4.44
C ARG A 232 -0.05 -9.57 5.43
N ALA A 233 -0.63 -9.66 6.62
CA ALA A 233 -0.22 -10.66 7.61
C ALA A 233 -0.49 -12.09 7.14
N TYR A 234 -1.62 -12.30 6.47
CA TYR A 234 -1.94 -13.54 5.78
C TYR A 234 -0.84 -13.91 4.76
N LEU A 235 -0.43 -12.96 3.90
CA LEU A 235 0.62 -13.17 2.91
C LEU A 235 1.98 -13.48 3.56
N SER A 236 2.37 -12.72 4.60
CA SER A 236 3.61 -12.92 5.36
C SER A 236 3.73 -14.35 5.91
N LEU A 237 2.64 -14.89 6.48
CA LEU A 237 2.59 -16.25 6.96
C LEU A 237 2.69 -17.29 5.83
N LEU A 238 2.03 -17.06 4.70
CA LEU A 238 2.15 -17.94 3.52
C LEU A 238 3.56 -17.98 2.95
N LEU A 239 4.24 -16.84 2.91
CA LEU A 239 5.62 -16.70 2.47
C LEU A 239 6.64 -17.10 3.55
N LYS A 240 6.17 -17.42 4.75
CA LYS A 240 6.97 -17.78 5.93
C LYS A 240 7.99 -16.71 6.34
N GLU A 241 7.63 -15.44 6.24
CA GLU A 241 8.51 -14.32 6.58
C GLU A 241 8.67 -14.16 8.10
N ARG A 242 9.91 -14.36 8.60
CA ARG A 242 10.26 -14.14 10.01
C ARG A 242 10.61 -12.67 10.27
N LYS A 243 10.37 -12.22 11.51
CA LYS A 243 10.78 -10.89 11.99
C LYS A 243 12.27 -10.67 11.80
#